data_AF-M4Z516-F1
#
_entry.id   AF-M4Z516-F1
#
_cell.length_a   1.000
_cell.length_b   1.000
_cell.length_c   1.000
_cell.angle_alpha   90.00
_cell.angle_beta   90.00
_cell.angle_gamma   90.00
#
_symmetry.space_group_name_H-M   'P 1'
#
loop_
_entity.id
_entity.type
_entity.pdbx_description
1 polymer ?
#
loop_
_entity_poly.entity_id
_entity_poly.type
_entity_poly.pdbx_seq_one_letter_code
_entity_poly.pdbx_strand_id
1 'polypeptide(L)'
;MTDFPRYAIYYAPAADAPLARFGASLLGYDAWVGCGLDFPREITDAVPDWSELTADARKYGFHATLKAPFALADARTEAELCEACADFAATPRTIPLIRPVVEAISGFIAVIPGEASPALQEFAAACVLAFEPFRAPMTPNDRARRKPELMTPRQREHLDRWGYQYVMEDFRFHMTLTCRLSDERRRPILAMLQRRFAALEIATLAIERIALFRQLGASSRFSIIGSWPITGK
;
A
#
# COMPACT_ATOMS: atom_id res chain seq x y z
N MET A 1 -0.58 -6.94 -22.86
CA MET A 1 0.55 -6.47 -22.03
C MET A 1 -0.03 -5.62 -20.92
N THR A 2 0.62 -5.46 -19.77
CA THR A 2 0.09 -4.53 -18.77
C THR A 2 0.25 -3.11 -19.29
N ASP A 3 -0.84 -2.38 -19.42
CA ASP A 3 -0.83 -1.00 -19.91
C ASP A 3 -0.21 -0.06 -18.86
N PHE A 4 0.54 0.92 -19.35
CA PHE A 4 1.19 1.95 -18.56
C PHE A 4 0.77 3.34 -19.06
N PRO A 5 0.70 4.34 -18.17
CA PRO A 5 1.02 4.30 -16.75
C PRO A 5 -0.01 3.51 -15.92
N ARG A 6 0.45 2.97 -14.78
CA ARG A 6 -0.43 2.41 -13.75
C ARG A 6 -0.61 3.39 -12.61
N TYR A 7 -1.81 3.41 -12.05
CA TYR A 7 -2.19 4.23 -10.91
C TYR A 7 -2.62 3.35 -9.76
N ALA A 8 -2.43 3.83 -8.53
CA ALA A 8 -2.94 3.18 -7.35
C ALA A 8 -3.38 4.22 -6.32
N ILE A 9 -4.43 3.89 -5.57
CA ILE A 9 -4.88 4.72 -4.44
C ILE A 9 -4.42 4.04 -3.18
N TYR A 10 -3.51 4.69 -2.48
CA TYR A 10 -2.88 4.16 -1.28
C TYR A 10 -3.12 5.08 -0.09
N TYR A 11 -3.03 4.52 1.10
CA TYR A 11 -2.63 5.30 2.26
C TYR A 11 -1.10 5.39 2.27
N ALA A 12 -0.58 6.61 2.34
CA ALA A 12 0.82 6.87 2.66
C ALA A 12 0.85 7.92 3.78
N PRO A 13 1.74 7.82 4.78
CA PRO A 13 1.89 8.89 5.78
C PRO A 13 2.36 10.18 5.10
N ALA A 14 2.04 11.34 5.70
CA ALA A 14 2.51 12.63 5.21
C ALA A 14 4.05 12.64 5.12
N ALA A 15 4.60 13.38 4.15
CA ALA A 15 6.02 13.40 3.86
C ALA A 15 6.89 13.74 5.10
N ASP A 16 6.38 14.59 5.99
CA ASP A 16 7.03 15.03 7.22
C ASP A 16 6.76 14.13 8.44
N ALA A 17 5.88 13.13 8.32
CA ALA A 17 5.55 12.23 9.42
C ALA A 17 6.74 11.30 9.76
N PRO A 18 7.02 11.04 11.05
CA PRO A 18 8.05 10.06 11.46
C PRO A 18 7.87 8.68 10.81
N LEU A 19 6.61 8.27 10.63
CA LEU A 19 6.27 7.00 9.99
C LEU A 19 6.66 6.95 8.51
N ALA A 20 6.56 8.06 7.77
CA ALA A 20 7.01 8.12 6.38
C ALA A 20 8.53 7.94 6.28
N ARG A 21 9.29 8.67 7.12
CA ARG A 21 10.77 8.55 7.17
C ARG A 21 11.21 7.15 7.57
N PHE A 22 10.57 6.57 8.58
CA PHE A 22 10.83 5.19 9.01
C PHE A 22 10.71 4.22 7.83
N GLY A 23 9.56 4.23 7.15
CA GLY A 23 9.32 3.32 6.04
C GLY A 23 10.24 3.57 4.84
N ALA A 24 10.43 4.83 4.44
CA ALA A 24 11.29 5.18 3.33
C ALA A 24 12.75 4.75 3.58
N SER A 25 13.28 4.96 4.78
CA SER A 25 14.64 4.54 5.17
C SER A 25 14.80 3.01 5.15
N LEU A 26 13.79 2.27 5.60
CA LEU A 26 13.83 0.81 5.61
C LEU A 26 13.74 0.25 4.20
N LEU A 27 12.90 0.86 3.36
CA LEU A 27 12.76 0.44 1.98
C LEU A 27 13.88 0.95 1.08
N GLY A 28 14.68 1.92 1.48
CA GLY A 28 15.72 2.52 0.62
C GLY A 28 15.13 3.30 -0.56
N TYR A 29 13.91 3.84 -0.40
CA TYR A 29 13.22 4.59 -1.43
C TYR A 29 12.15 5.51 -0.83
N ASP A 30 12.22 6.79 -1.21
CA ASP A 30 11.21 7.78 -0.89
C ASP A 30 10.27 7.97 -2.08
N ALA A 31 9.00 7.57 -1.93
CA ALA A 31 7.99 7.71 -2.97
C ALA A 31 7.44 9.13 -3.12
N TRP A 32 7.58 10.00 -2.11
CA TRP A 32 7.20 11.41 -2.20
C TRP A 32 8.14 12.18 -3.13
N VAL A 33 9.44 11.95 -2.97
CA VAL A 33 10.49 12.59 -3.80
C VAL A 33 10.76 11.79 -5.08
N GLY A 34 10.50 10.48 -5.06
CA GLY A 34 10.78 9.58 -6.18
C GLY A 34 12.24 9.14 -6.26
N CYS A 35 13.01 9.22 -5.17
CA CYS A 35 14.44 8.94 -5.14
C CYS A 35 14.83 7.74 -4.27
N GLY A 36 15.95 7.10 -4.60
CA GLY A 36 16.54 6.07 -3.75
C GLY A 36 17.17 6.68 -2.50
N LEU A 37 17.17 5.91 -1.40
CA LEU A 37 17.83 6.26 -0.15
C LEU A 37 18.83 5.17 0.21
N ASP A 38 19.91 5.56 0.89
CA ASP A 38 20.82 4.61 1.53
C ASP A 38 20.11 3.92 2.70
N PHE A 39 20.42 2.63 2.89
CA PHE A 39 19.93 1.91 4.05
C PHE A 39 20.67 2.34 5.32
N PRO A 40 20.01 2.36 6.49
CA PRO A 40 20.71 2.56 7.76
C PRO A 40 21.80 1.50 7.97
N ARG A 41 23.02 1.94 8.29
CA ARG A 41 24.18 1.04 8.45
C ARG A 41 23.93 -0.06 9.46
N GLU A 42 23.30 0.27 10.59
CA GLU A 42 23.03 -0.73 11.63
C GLU A 42 22.04 -1.82 11.17
N ILE A 43 21.26 -1.58 10.11
CA ILE A 43 20.42 -2.63 9.49
C ILE A 43 21.25 -3.48 8.56
N THR A 44 22.06 -2.88 7.68
CA THR A 44 22.90 -3.65 6.76
C THR A 44 24.00 -4.43 7.47
N ASP A 45 24.48 -3.96 8.62
CA ASP A 45 25.43 -4.68 9.46
C ASP A 45 24.78 -5.91 10.12
N ALA A 46 23.51 -5.79 10.53
CA ALA A 46 22.77 -6.88 11.16
C ALA A 46 22.15 -7.86 10.14
N VAL A 47 21.78 -7.37 8.96
CA VAL A 47 21.13 -8.11 7.88
C VAL A 47 21.75 -7.67 6.54
N PRO A 48 22.89 -8.27 6.13
CA PRO A 48 23.63 -7.84 4.94
C PRO A 48 22.84 -7.85 3.63
N ASP A 49 21.86 -8.74 3.50
CA ASP A 49 20.96 -8.86 2.34
C ASP A 49 19.66 -8.04 2.47
N TRP A 50 19.61 -7.05 3.37
CA TRP A 50 18.41 -6.22 3.61
C TRP A 50 17.82 -5.60 2.34
N SER A 51 18.69 -5.23 1.38
CA SER A 51 18.25 -4.67 0.11
C SER A 51 17.44 -5.66 -0.74
N GLU A 52 17.68 -6.96 -0.62
CA GLU A 52 16.92 -8.01 -1.32
C GLU A 52 15.58 -8.24 -0.62
N LEU A 53 15.60 -8.25 0.72
CA LEU A 53 14.39 -8.43 1.53
C LEU A 53 13.34 -7.35 1.29
N THR A 54 13.76 -6.14 0.94
CA THR A 54 12.85 -5.00 0.76
C THR A 54 12.55 -4.69 -0.71
N ALA A 55 13.12 -5.44 -1.67
CA ALA A 55 13.05 -5.12 -3.09
C ALA A 55 11.62 -5.01 -3.64
N ASP A 56 10.75 -5.96 -3.31
CA ASP A 56 9.36 -5.97 -3.78
C ASP A 56 8.55 -4.80 -3.20
N ALA A 57 8.69 -4.54 -1.90
CA ALA A 57 8.02 -3.41 -1.23
C ALA A 57 8.56 -2.06 -1.75
N ARG A 58 9.87 -1.95 -1.96
CA ARG A 58 10.55 -0.76 -2.50
C ARG A 58 9.97 -0.34 -3.85
N LYS A 59 9.53 -1.29 -4.69
CA LYS A 59 8.91 -0.98 -5.99
C LYS A 59 7.68 -0.09 -5.87
N TYR A 60 6.93 -0.22 -4.79
CA TYR A 60 5.70 0.54 -4.54
C TYR A 60 5.90 1.73 -3.59
N GLY A 61 7.01 1.75 -2.84
CA GLY A 61 7.22 2.69 -1.75
C GLY A 61 6.46 2.29 -0.49
N PHE A 62 6.67 3.02 0.61
CA PHE A 62 6.04 2.70 1.89
C PHE A 62 4.59 3.19 1.92
N HIS A 63 3.65 2.24 1.89
CA HIS A 63 2.23 2.52 1.71
C HIS A 63 1.36 1.37 2.23
N ALA A 64 0.06 1.59 2.39
CA ALA A 64 -0.96 0.55 2.46
C ALA A 64 -1.94 0.66 1.30
N THR A 65 -2.30 -0.46 0.69
CA THR A 65 -3.18 -0.47 -0.50
C THR A 65 -4.63 -0.18 -0.12
N LEU A 66 -5.28 0.80 -0.76
CA LEU A 66 -6.74 1.04 -0.66
C LEU A 66 -7.45 0.65 -1.98
N LYS A 67 -6.85 1.01 -3.12
CA LYS A 67 -7.15 0.47 -4.46
C LYS A 67 -5.85 -0.06 -5.07
N ALA A 68 -5.84 -1.34 -5.42
CA ALA A 68 -4.69 -1.98 -6.05
C ALA A 68 -4.37 -1.36 -7.42
N PRO A 69 -3.13 -1.44 -7.91
CA PRO A 69 -2.73 -0.84 -9.17
C PRO A 69 -3.61 -1.19 -10.37
N PHE A 70 -3.97 -0.18 -11.17
CA PHE A 70 -4.77 -0.28 -12.38
C PHE A 70 -4.24 0.63 -13.49
N ALA A 71 -4.52 0.29 -14.75
CA ALA A 71 -4.43 1.23 -15.86
C ALA A 71 -5.74 2.02 -15.98
N LEU A 72 -5.68 3.25 -16.50
CA LEU A 72 -6.89 4.03 -16.77
C LEU A 72 -7.67 3.44 -17.93
N ALA A 73 -9.00 3.45 -17.83
CA ALA A 73 -9.86 3.18 -18.97
C ALA A 73 -9.68 4.25 -20.06
N ASP A 74 -9.84 3.90 -21.33
CA ASP A 74 -9.56 4.78 -22.47
C ASP A 74 -10.28 6.14 -22.42
N ALA A 75 -11.47 6.18 -21.81
CA ALA A 75 -12.28 7.38 -21.64
C ALA A 75 -11.96 8.19 -20.37
N ARG A 76 -10.84 7.89 -19.69
CA ARG A 76 -10.45 8.51 -18.41
C ARG A 76 -9.04 9.06 -18.48
N THR A 77 -8.83 10.17 -17.81
CA THR A 77 -7.55 10.89 -17.76
C THR A 77 -6.97 10.93 -16.35
N GLU A 78 -5.67 11.19 -16.25
CA GLU A 78 -5.00 11.40 -14.95
C GLU A 78 -5.59 12.62 -14.22
N ALA A 79 -5.95 13.67 -14.94
CA ALA A 79 -6.55 14.88 -14.37
C ALA A 79 -7.90 14.57 -13.70
N GLU A 80 -8.80 13.86 -14.39
CA GLU A 80 -10.09 13.43 -13.81
C GLU A 80 -9.90 12.53 -12.58
N LEU A 81 -8.86 11.68 -12.57
CA LEU A 81 -8.55 10.84 -11.40
C LEU A 81 -8.07 11.69 -10.22
N CYS A 82 -7.23 12.71 -10.47
CA CYS A 82 -6.80 13.67 -9.45
C CYS A 82 -7.99 14.47 -8.88
N GLU A 83 -8.90 14.94 -9.73
CA GLU A 83 -10.13 15.62 -9.31
C GLU A 83 -11.01 14.70 -8.46
N ALA A 84 -11.23 13.45 -8.90
CA ALA A 84 -11.99 12.48 -8.12
C ALA A 84 -11.34 12.17 -6.76
N CYS A 85 -10.01 12.20 -6.66
CA CYS A 85 -9.32 12.08 -5.37
C CYS A 85 -9.60 13.29 -4.47
N ALA A 86 -9.57 14.50 -5.02
CA ALA A 86 -9.88 15.72 -4.28
C ALA A 86 -11.35 15.71 -3.79
N ASP A 87 -12.31 15.36 -4.65
CA ASP A 87 -13.73 15.28 -4.31
C ASP A 87 -14.01 14.21 -3.25
N PHE A 88 -13.38 13.05 -3.39
CA PHE A 88 -13.46 11.98 -2.41
C PHE A 88 -12.95 12.46 -1.05
N ALA A 89 -11.80 13.12 -1.01
CA ALA A 89 -11.20 13.61 0.21
C ALA A 89 -12.00 14.74 0.86
N ALA A 90 -12.61 15.63 0.06
CA ALA A 90 -13.44 16.73 0.53
C ALA A 90 -14.76 16.28 1.16
N THR A 91 -15.29 15.12 0.75
CA THR A 91 -16.54 14.56 1.27
C THR A 91 -16.36 14.10 2.73
N PRO A 92 -17.05 14.73 3.72
CA PRO A 92 -16.87 14.40 5.13
C PRO A 92 -17.14 12.92 5.42
N ARG A 93 -16.25 12.29 6.19
CA ARG A 93 -16.38 10.89 6.63
C ARG A 93 -15.67 10.60 7.95
N THR A 94 -16.01 9.49 8.58
CA THR A 94 -15.27 8.99 9.75
C THR A 94 -13.84 8.67 9.33
N ILE A 95 -12.86 9.25 10.02
CA ILE A 95 -11.44 8.94 9.81
C ILE A 95 -11.12 7.65 10.61
N PRO A 96 -10.68 6.56 9.96
CA PRO A 96 -10.29 5.36 10.68
C PRO A 96 -9.08 5.64 11.56
N LEU A 97 -9.17 5.27 12.84
CA LEU A 97 -8.08 5.31 13.78
C LEU A 97 -7.68 3.87 14.13
N ILE A 98 -6.40 3.54 14.05
CA ILE A 98 -5.87 2.22 14.43
C ILE A 98 -4.76 2.36 15.45
N ARG A 99 -4.53 1.30 16.24
CA ARG A 99 -3.26 1.08 16.93
C ARG A 99 -2.32 0.35 15.98
N PRO A 100 -1.27 0.99 15.43
CA PRO A 100 -0.37 0.31 14.51
C PRO A 100 0.61 -0.60 15.27
N VAL A 101 0.84 -1.80 14.76
CA VAL A 101 1.85 -2.74 15.28
C VAL A 101 2.70 -3.28 14.13
N VAL A 102 3.95 -3.64 14.41
CA VAL A 102 4.79 -4.37 13.45
C VAL A 102 4.66 -5.86 13.71
N GLU A 103 4.10 -6.58 12.76
CA GLU A 103 3.84 -8.01 12.88
C GLU A 103 4.07 -8.76 11.57
N ALA A 104 4.20 -10.08 11.70
CA ALA A 104 4.25 -10.97 10.55
C ALA A 104 2.83 -11.30 10.04
N ILE A 105 2.59 -11.08 8.75
CA ILE A 105 1.34 -11.38 8.08
C ILE A 105 1.63 -12.13 6.79
N SER A 106 0.99 -13.30 6.60
CA SER A 106 1.11 -14.09 5.37
C SER A 106 2.55 -14.37 4.90
N GLY A 107 3.47 -14.51 5.87
CA GLY A 107 4.88 -14.84 5.68
C GLY A 107 5.85 -13.66 5.59
N PHE A 108 5.38 -12.41 5.51
CA PHE A 108 6.21 -11.20 5.46
C PHE A 108 5.94 -10.29 6.66
N ILE A 109 6.78 -9.27 6.89
CA ILE A 109 6.62 -8.33 8.01
C ILE A 109 6.07 -6.99 7.50
N ALA A 110 5.12 -6.42 8.22
CA ALA A 110 4.46 -5.16 7.87
C ALA A 110 3.99 -4.39 9.11
N VAL A 111 3.72 -3.10 8.96
CA VAL A 111 2.90 -2.34 9.91
C VAL A 111 1.42 -2.66 9.62
N ILE A 112 0.69 -3.15 10.62
CA ILE A 112 -0.72 -3.55 10.51
C ILE A 112 -1.55 -2.97 11.66
N PRO A 113 -2.89 -2.97 11.59
CA PRO A 113 -3.72 -2.69 12.74
C PRO A 113 -3.56 -3.79 13.81
N GLY A 114 -3.43 -3.41 15.07
CA GLY A 114 -3.36 -4.35 16.20
C GLY A 114 -4.68 -5.08 16.48
N GLU A 115 -5.78 -4.56 15.96
CA GLU A 115 -7.12 -5.13 16.06
C GLU A 115 -7.92 -4.86 14.78
N ALA A 116 -9.00 -5.61 14.59
CA ALA A 116 -9.94 -5.36 13.51
C ALA A 116 -10.54 -3.95 13.63
N SER A 117 -10.62 -3.23 12.51
CA SER A 117 -11.19 -1.88 12.45
C SER A 117 -12.29 -1.83 11.38
N PRO A 118 -13.57 -1.90 11.77
CA PRO A 118 -14.69 -1.78 10.84
C PRO A 118 -14.66 -0.47 10.05
N ALA A 119 -14.33 0.64 10.70
CA ALA A 119 -14.19 1.94 10.04
C ALA A 119 -13.11 1.92 8.94
N LEU A 120 -12.00 1.22 9.16
CA LEU A 120 -10.96 1.08 8.14
C LEU A 120 -11.41 0.19 6.97
N GLN A 121 -12.15 -0.87 7.26
CA GLN A 121 -12.71 -1.75 6.23
C GLN A 121 -13.74 -1.01 5.37
N GLU A 122 -14.64 -0.24 5.98
CA GLU A 122 -15.61 0.62 5.29
C GLU A 122 -14.90 1.69 4.45
N PHE A 123 -13.87 2.33 4.99
CA PHE A 123 -13.08 3.33 4.27
C PHE A 123 -12.38 2.75 3.04
N ALA A 124 -11.77 1.56 3.16
CA ALA A 124 -11.15 0.87 2.03
C ALA A 124 -12.18 0.45 0.98
N ALA A 125 -13.34 -0.07 1.40
CA ALA A 125 -14.44 -0.38 0.49
C ALA A 125 -14.93 0.85 -0.27
N ALA A 126 -15.07 1.99 0.41
CA ALA A 126 -15.46 3.26 -0.21
C ALA A 126 -14.42 3.71 -1.26
N CYS A 127 -13.12 3.54 -1.00
CA CYS A 127 -12.08 3.80 -2.01
C CYS A 127 -12.25 2.89 -3.23
N VAL A 128 -12.47 1.59 -3.03
CA VAL A 128 -12.66 0.65 -4.14
C VAL A 128 -13.84 1.06 -5.01
N LEU A 129 -14.99 1.37 -4.40
CA LEU A 129 -16.20 1.78 -5.10
C LEU A 129 -16.03 3.11 -5.86
N ALA A 130 -15.43 4.12 -5.21
CA ALA A 130 -15.29 5.44 -5.80
C ALA A 130 -14.35 5.47 -7.01
N PHE A 131 -13.27 4.68 -6.98
CA PHE A 131 -12.25 4.70 -8.01
C PHE A 131 -12.37 3.58 -9.05
N GLU A 132 -13.31 2.64 -8.89
CA GLU A 132 -13.55 1.59 -9.89
C GLU A 132 -13.88 2.13 -11.30
N PRO A 133 -14.68 3.20 -11.48
CA PRO A 133 -14.99 3.75 -12.81
C PRO A 133 -13.78 4.26 -13.61
N PHE A 134 -12.60 4.36 -12.97
CA PHE A 134 -11.35 4.77 -13.62
C PHE A 134 -10.54 3.60 -14.16
N ARG A 135 -10.78 2.38 -13.68
CA ARG A 135 -9.98 1.21 -14.03
C ARG A 135 -10.34 0.67 -15.41
N ALA A 136 -9.33 0.43 -16.24
CA ALA A 136 -9.46 -0.35 -17.46
C ALA A 136 -9.91 -1.79 -17.17
N PRO A 137 -10.79 -2.38 -18.01
CA PRO A 137 -11.17 -3.78 -17.92
C PRO A 137 -9.95 -4.71 -17.86
N MET A 138 -10.03 -5.75 -17.04
CA MET A 138 -8.91 -6.68 -16.88
C MET A 138 -8.83 -7.60 -18.10
N THR A 139 -7.64 -7.71 -18.70
CA THR A 139 -7.42 -8.62 -19.83
C THR A 139 -7.40 -10.08 -19.37
N PRO A 140 -7.72 -11.06 -20.24
CA PRO A 140 -7.58 -12.48 -19.91
C PRO A 140 -6.17 -12.87 -19.47
N ASN A 141 -5.14 -12.25 -20.05
CA ASN A 141 -3.74 -12.49 -19.69
C ASN A 141 -3.41 -11.95 -18.30
N ASP A 142 -3.86 -10.75 -17.95
CA ASP A 142 -3.64 -10.21 -16.60
C ASP A 142 -4.42 -11.02 -15.55
N ARG A 143 -5.62 -11.49 -15.90
CA ARG A 143 -6.39 -12.40 -15.06
C ARG A 143 -5.65 -13.72 -14.82
N ALA A 144 -5.13 -14.36 -15.86
CA ALA A 144 -4.39 -15.62 -15.74
C ALA A 144 -3.14 -15.47 -14.84
N ARG A 145 -2.42 -14.34 -14.95
CA ARG A 145 -1.25 -14.04 -14.09
C ARG A 145 -1.57 -13.96 -12.60
N ARG A 146 -2.83 -13.71 -12.24
CA ARG A 146 -3.29 -13.65 -10.84
C ARG A 146 -3.56 -15.03 -10.25
N LYS A 147 -3.56 -16.10 -11.07
CA LYS A 147 -3.81 -17.48 -10.65
C LYS A 147 -5.17 -17.67 -9.95
N PRO A 148 -6.29 -17.32 -10.61
CA PRO A 148 -7.63 -17.40 -10.03
C PRO A 148 -8.00 -18.83 -9.57
N GLU A 149 -7.39 -19.87 -10.12
CA GLU A 149 -7.53 -21.26 -9.70
C GLU A 149 -7.11 -21.54 -8.25
N LEU A 150 -6.26 -20.68 -7.67
CA LEU A 150 -5.82 -20.77 -6.27
C LEU A 150 -6.68 -19.94 -5.30
N MET A 151 -7.71 -19.26 -5.81
CA MET A 151 -8.54 -18.33 -5.05
C MET A 151 -9.86 -18.95 -4.61
N THR A 152 -10.39 -18.47 -3.48
CA THR A 152 -11.76 -18.81 -3.07
C THR A 152 -12.78 -18.28 -4.09
N PRO A 153 -14.02 -18.81 -4.12
CA PRO A 153 -15.07 -18.27 -4.98
C PRO A 153 -15.26 -16.75 -4.84
N ARG A 154 -15.31 -16.23 -3.60
CA ARG A 154 -15.43 -14.79 -3.32
C ARG A 154 -14.25 -13.99 -3.85
N GLN A 155 -13.03 -14.47 -3.66
CA GLN A 155 -11.83 -13.79 -4.16
C GLN A 155 -11.79 -13.73 -5.70
N ARG A 156 -12.32 -14.75 -6.38
CA ARG A 156 -12.49 -14.71 -7.85
C ARG A 156 -13.53 -13.67 -8.27
N GLU A 157 -14.66 -13.60 -7.57
CA GLU A 157 -15.66 -12.56 -7.81
C GLU A 157 -15.05 -11.16 -7.62
N HIS A 158 -14.28 -10.97 -6.55
CA HIS A 158 -13.55 -9.72 -6.31
C HIS A 158 -12.53 -9.40 -7.41
N LEU A 159 -11.77 -10.40 -7.85
CA LEU A 159 -10.83 -10.24 -8.94
C LEU A 159 -11.54 -9.81 -10.24
N ASP A 160 -12.66 -10.45 -10.57
CA ASP A 160 -13.40 -10.20 -11.80
C ASP A 160 -14.10 -8.83 -11.77
N ARG A 161 -14.67 -8.47 -10.61
CA ARG A 161 -15.42 -7.22 -10.43
C ARG A 161 -14.52 -6.00 -10.21
N TRP A 162 -13.48 -6.13 -9.38
CA TRP A 162 -12.68 -5.00 -8.88
C TRP A 162 -11.23 -5.02 -9.37
N GLY A 163 -10.83 -6.05 -10.12
CA GLY A 163 -9.46 -6.25 -10.62
C GLY A 163 -8.45 -6.71 -9.56
N TYR A 164 -8.91 -7.03 -8.34
CA TYR A 164 -8.05 -7.45 -7.23
C TYR A 164 -8.80 -8.27 -6.19
N GLN A 165 -8.15 -9.32 -5.66
CA GLN A 165 -8.81 -10.29 -4.79
C GLN A 165 -8.92 -9.88 -3.31
N TYR A 166 -8.04 -8.99 -2.82
CA TYR A 166 -8.00 -8.57 -1.40
C TYR A 166 -8.72 -7.23 -1.20
N VAL A 167 -10.00 -7.21 -1.53
CA VAL A 167 -10.91 -6.06 -1.35
C VAL A 167 -12.12 -6.49 -0.53
N MET A 168 -12.92 -5.52 -0.06
CA MET A 168 -14.15 -5.76 0.71
C MET A 168 -13.92 -6.67 1.93
N GLU A 169 -14.52 -7.86 1.98
CA GLU A 169 -14.37 -8.83 3.07
C GLU A 169 -12.98 -9.46 3.14
N ASP A 170 -12.23 -9.44 2.04
CA ASP A 170 -10.86 -9.96 1.96
C ASP A 170 -9.82 -8.85 2.12
N PHE A 171 -10.24 -7.61 2.38
CA PHE A 171 -9.35 -6.48 2.62
C PHE A 171 -8.51 -6.70 3.90
N ARG A 172 -7.21 -6.39 3.80
CA ARG A 172 -6.28 -6.38 4.93
C ARG A 172 -5.37 -5.17 4.80
N PHE A 173 -5.41 -4.28 5.78
CA PHE A 173 -4.47 -3.17 5.83
C PHE A 173 -3.09 -3.68 6.23
N HIS A 174 -2.08 -3.34 5.43
CA HIS A 174 -0.68 -3.58 5.78
C HIS A 174 0.23 -2.59 5.05
N MET A 175 1.27 -2.13 5.74
CA MET A 175 2.39 -1.38 5.15
C MET A 175 3.63 -2.26 5.13
N THR A 176 3.89 -2.88 3.99
CA THR A 176 4.88 -3.94 3.85
C THR A 176 6.30 -3.43 4.06
N LEU A 177 7.07 -4.13 4.89
CA LEU A 177 8.47 -3.84 5.16
C LEU A 177 9.42 -4.85 4.51
N THR A 178 9.01 -6.12 4.39
CA THR A 178 9.84 -7.19 3.82
C THR A 178 9.08 -8.03 2.81
N CYS A 179 9.81 -8.84 2.04
CA CYS A 179 9.28 -10.00 1.33
C CYS A 179 8.96 -11.13 2.33
N ARG A 180 8.52 -12.28 1.80
CA ARG A 180 8.29 -13.47 2.63
C ARG A 180 9.62 -14.00 3.17
N LEU A 181 9.64 -14.33 4.45
CA LEU A 181 10.81 -14.82 5.17
C LEU A 181 10.59 -16.28 5.61
N SER A 182 11.68 -17.04 5.71
CA SER A 182 11.66 -18.32 6.43
C SER A 182 11.41 -18.09 7.92
N ASP A 183 10.88 -19.10 8.62
CA ASP A 183 10.59 -19.00 10.05
C ASP A 183 11.83 -18.64 10.88
N GLU A 184 12.99 -19.19 10.52
CA GLU A 184 14.28 -18.92 11.15
C GLU A 184 14.69 -17.44 11.06
N ARG A 185 14.59 -16.86 9.85
CA ARG A 185 14.97 -15.46 9.62
C ARG A 185 13.95 -14.47 10.18
N ARG A 186 12.68 -14.85 10.22
CA ARG A 186 11.57 -13.95 10.58
C ARG A 186 11.70 -13.43 12.00
N ARG A 187 11.99 -14.28 12.99
CA ARG A 187 12.02 -13.88 14.41
C ARG A 187 13.02 -12.76 14.73
N PRO A 188 14.32 -12.85 14.39
CA PRO A 188 15.27 -11.78 14.68
C PRO A 188 14.97 -10.48 13.93
N ILE A 189 14.53 -10.57 12.67
CA ILE A 189 14.16 -9.40 11.86
C ILE A 189 12.91 -8.72 12.44
N LEU A 190 11.89 -9.48 12.81
CA LEU A 190 10.68 -8.96 13.44
C LEU A 190 11.01 -8.20 14.73
N ALA A 191 11.81 -8.79 15.61
CA ALA A 191 12.22 -8.14 16.86
C ALA A 191 13.00 -6.84 16.61
N MET A 192 13.88 -6.81 15.60
CA MET A 192 14.59 -5.58 15.19
C MET A 192 13.61 -4.50 14.73
N LEU A 193 12.66 -4.85 13.85
CA LEU A 193 11.68 -3.90 13.31
C LEU A 193 10.71 -3.39 14.38
N GLN A 194 10.28 -4.26 15.30
CA GLN A 194 9.44 -3.88 16.44
C GLN A 194 10.15 -2.87 17.35
N ARG A 195 11.42 -3.10 17.71
CA ARG A 195 12.20 -2.12 18.50
C ARG A 195 12.32 -0.78 17.80
N ARG A 196 12.64 -0.77 16.50
CA ARG A 196 12.76 0.46 15.71
C ARG A 196 11.43 1.20 15.59
N PHE A 197 10.32 0.47 15.42
CA PHE A 197 8.99 1.06 15.36
C PHE A 197 8.53 1.62 16.70
N ALA A 198 8.80 0.91 17.81
CA ALA A 198 8.47 1.37 19.16
C ALA A 198 9.15 2.71 19.50
N ALA A 199 10.36 2.96 18.99
CA ALA A 199 11.08 4.22 19.16
C ALA A 199 10.42 5.42 18.45
N LEU A 200 9.41 5.20 17.58
CA LEU A 200 8.62 6.28 16.99
C LEU A 200 7.51 6.77 17.93
N GLU A 201 7.20 6.02 18.99
CA GLU A 201 6.16 6.35 19.98
C GLU A 201 4.76 6.59 19.38
N ILE A 202 4.46 5.93 18.25
CA ILE A 202 3.18 6.04 17.55
C ILE A 202 2.16 5.11 18.22
N ALA A 203 1.42 5.62 19.20
CA ALA A 203 0.36 4.88 19.88
C ALA A 203 -0.89 4.70 18.99
N THR A 204 -1.18 5.67 18.14
CA THR A 204 -2.33 5.66 17.23
C THR A 204 -1.95 6.18 15.85
N LEU A 205 -2.65 5.70 14.82
CA LEU A 205 -2.46 6.13 13.43
C LEU A 205 -3.81 6.43 12.80
N ALA A 206 -4.00 7.68 12.38
CA ALA A 206 -5.17 8.09 11.62
C ALA A 206 -4.94 7.80 10.13
N ILE A 207 -5.90 7.12 9.51
CA ILE A 207 -5.95 6.90 8.06
C ILE A 207 -6.66 8.10 7.43
N GLU A 208 -6.04 9.26 7.61
CA GLU A 208 -6.60 10.59 7.36
C GLU A 208 -6.27 11.15 5.98
N ARG A 209 -5.73 10.33 5.07
CA ARG A 209 -5.40 10.78 3.71
C ARG A 209 -5.46 9.62 2.73
N ILE A 210 -5.72 9.98 1.48
CA ILE A 210 -5.39 9.13 0.32
C ILE A 210 -4.25 9.76 -0.46
N ALA A 211 -3.48 8.92 -1.13
CA ALA A 211 -2.41 9.32 -2.01
C ALA A 211 -2.56 8.57 -3.35
N LEU A 212 -2.44 9.33 -4.44
CA LEU A 212 -2.40 8.80 -5.79
C LEU A 212 -0.93 8.54 -6.15
N PHE A 213 -0.64 7.27 -6.40
CA PHE A 213 0.66 6.82 -6.87
C PHE A 213 0.60 6.54 -8.37
N ARG A 214 1.67 6.85 -9.09
CA ARG A 214 1.84 6.56 -10.52
C ARG A 214 3.11 5.77 -10.77
N GLN A 215 3.01 4.80 -11.69
CA GLN A 215 4.14 4.05 -12.22
C GLN A 215 4.15 4.16 -13.75
N LEU A 216 5.22 4.71 -14.30
CA LEU A 216 5.33 5.00 -15.75
C LEU A 216 5.66 3.78 -16.61
N GLY A 217 6.26 2.75 -16.02
CA GLY A 217 6.71 1.56 -16.74
C GLY A 217 7.09 0.40 -15.84
N ALA A 218 7.26 -0.79 -16.41
CA ALA A 218 7.48 -2.03 -15.65
C ALA A 218 8.72 -2.01 -14.74
N SER A 219 9.77 -1.32 -15.17
CA SER A 219 11.05 -1.14 -14.46
C SER A 219 11.06 0.07 -13.51
N SER A 220 10.12 0.99 -13.65
CA SER A 220 10.01 2.16 -12.76
C SER A 220 9.38 1.78 -11.41
N ARG A 221 9.71 2.54 -10.38
CA ARG A 221 9.00 2.49 -9.09
C ARG A 221 7.76 3.37 -9.14
N PHE A 222 6.80 3.12 -8.26
CA PHE A 222 5.70 4.06 -8.07
C PHE A 222 6.19 5.31 -7.33
N SER A 223 5.73 6.50 -7.76
CA SER A 223 5.92 7.76 -7.04
C SER A 223 4.56 8.39 -6.72
N ILE A 224 4.50 9.16 -5.65
CA ILE A 224 3.32 9.94 -5.28
C ILE A 224 3.20 11.12 -6.24
N ILE A 225 2.03 11.30 -6.83
CA ILE A 225 1.72 12.45 -7.71
C ILE A 225 0.64 13.37 -7.13
N GLY A 226 -0.02 12.93 -6.06
CA GLY A 226 -0.99 13.73 -5.31
C GLY A 226 -1.33 13.07 -3.99
N SER A 227 -1.67 13.88 -3.00
CA SER A 227 -2.19 13.40 -1.71
C SER A 227 -3.15 14.41 -1.13
N TRP A 228 -4.25 13.90 -0.59
CA TRP A 228 -5.36 14.72 -0.11
C TRP A 228 -5.74 14.27 1.30
N PRO A 229 -5.73 15.18 2.30
CA PRO A 229 -6.26 14.89 3.61
C PRO A 229 -7.78 14.69 3.53
N ILE A 230 -8.29 13.70 4.26
CA ILE A 230 -9.71 13.39 4.36
C ILE A 230 -10.36 14.39 5.32
N THR A 231 -11.45 15.02 4.88
CA THR A 231 -12.30 15.82 5.76
C THR A 231 -13.01 14.90 6.76
N GLY A 232 -12.70 15.08 8.04
CA GLY A 232 -13.40 14.38 9.13
C GLY A 232 -14.86 14.82 9.24
N LYS A 233 -15.74 13.88 9.63
CA LYS A 233 -17.09 14.19 10.13
C LYS A 233 -17.04 14.69 11.56
#